data_AF-A0A5C3LZ43-F1
#
_entry.id   AF-A0A5C3LZ43-F1
#
_cell.length_a   1.000
_cell.length_b   1.000
_cell.length_c   1.000
_cell.angle_alpha   90.00
_cell.angle_beta   90.00
_cell.angle_gamma   90.00
#
_symmetry.space_group_name_H-M   'P 1'
#
loop_
_entity.id
_entity.type
_entity.pdbx_description
1 polymer ?
#
loop_
_entity_poly.entity_id
_entity_poly.type
_entity_poly.pdbx_seq_one_letter_code
_entity_poly.pdbx_strand_id
1 'polypeptide(L)'
;MSNRPAYMHTVSFKDTKSPNPDWTYGQGVDTTEEGRKWLEGLQAGFETIDTSVEEPRKLKGLMMSGIIPRPVAFVSSVSEDGVENLAPYSFFNMLSAHCPNIKMIWIIE
;
A
#
# COMPACT_ATOMS: atom_id res chain seq x y z
N MET A 1 -10.96 26.75 11.12
CA MET A 1 -11.86 26.12 10.14
C MET A 1 -11.00 25.65 8.97
N SER A 2 -11.13 24.38 8.56
CA SER A 2 -10.28 23.75 7.55
C SER A 2 -10.55 24.34 6.16
N ASN A 3 -9.54 24.92 5.50
CA ASN A 3 -9.62 25.55 4.18
C ASN A 3 -9.65 24.50 3.04
N ARG A 4 -10.62 23.58 3.08
CA ARG A 4 -10.80 22.56 2.04
C ARG A 4 -11.88 23.02 1.05
N PRO A 5 -11.71 22.77 -0.26
CA PRO A 5 -12.72 23.08 -1.25
C PRO A 5 -14.04 22.36 -0.96
N ALA A 6 -15.15 22.94 -1.39
CA ALA A 6 -16.48 22.37 -1.24
C ALA A 6 -16.58 21.02 -1.96
N TYR A 7 -17.32 20.07 -1.36
CA TYR A 7 -17.54 18.75 -1.94
C TYR A 7 -18.30 18.88 -3.27
N MET A 8 -17.73 18.35 -4.35
CA MET A 8 -18.35 18.40 -5.68
C MET A 8 -19.23 17.16 -5.90
N HIS A 9 -20.55 17.36 -5.90
CA HIS A 9 -21.54 16.31 -6.14
C HIS A 9 -21.60 15.79 -7.59
N THR A 10 -20.79 16.36 -8.49
CA THR A 10 -20.79 16.05 -9.93
C THR A 10 -19.66 15.11 -10.37
N VAL A 11 -18.75 14.74 -9.47
CA VAL A 11 -17.63 13.86 -9.79
C VAL A 11 -18.13 12.41 -9.87
N SER A 12 -18.21 11.88 -11.08
CA SER A 12 -18.49 10.47 -11.35
C SER A 12 -17.20 9.67 -11.55
N PHE A 13 -17.31 8.33 -11.49
CA PHE A 13 -16.20 7.44 -11.85
C PHE A 13 -15.72 7.74 -13.28
N LYS A 14 -14.40 7.88 -13.45
CA LYS A 14 -13.76 8.09 -14.74
C LYS A 14 -12.98 6.83 -15.10
N ASP A 15 -13.49 6.08 -16.07
CA ASP A 15 -12.75 4.95 -16.62
C ASP A 15 -11.60 5.47 -17.48
N THR A 16 -10.38 5.09 -17.10
CA THR A 16 -9.18 5.40 -17.87
C THR A 16 -8.63 4.12 -18.49
N LYS A 17 -8.18 4.19 -19.74
CA LYS A 17 -7.41 3.10 -20.35
C LYS A 17 -6.07 2.91 -19.61
N SER A 18 -5.44 1.76 -19.80
CA SER A 18 -4.06 1.54 -19.37
C SER A 18 -3.18 2.70 -19.84
N PRO A 19 -2.30 3.25 -18.99
CA PRO A 19 -1.33 4.26 -19.39
C PRO A 19 -0.46 3.83 -20.58
N ASN A 20 -0.29 2.52 -20.79
CA ASN A 20 0.37 1.94 -21.95
C ASN A 20 -0.55 0.89 -22.61
N PRO A 21 -1.44 1.29 -23.54
CA PRO A 21 -2.38 0.40 -24.20
C PRO A 21 -1.73 -0.47 -25.29
N ASP A 22 -0.59 -0.05 -25.82
CA ASP A 22 0.15 -0.74 -26.89
C ASP A 22 1.27 -1.64 -26.33
N TRP A 23 1.25 -1.93 -25.03
CA TRP A 23 2.28 -2.73 -24.38
C TRP A 23 2.32 -4.16 -24.92
N THR A 24 3.52 -4.64 -25.25
CA THR A 24 3.77 -6.01 -25.74
C THR A 24 4.76 -6.75 -24.85
N TYR A 25 4.64 -8.08 -24.78
CA TYR A 25 5.55 -8.90 -23.98
C TYR A 25 7.00 -8.78 -24.49
N GLY A 26 7.94 -8.50 -23.59
CA GLY A 26 9.35 -8.29 -23.93
C GLY A 26 9.70 -6.84 -24.33
N GLN A 27 8.73 -5.93 -24.33
CA GLN A 27 8.97 -4.51 -24.55
C GLN A 27 9.85 -3.94 -23.42
N GLY A 28 10.99 -3.33 -23.81
CA GLY A 28 11.90 -2.64 -22.89
C GLY A 28 11.26 -1.40 -22.27
N VAL A 29 11.70 -1.03 -21.06
CA VAL A 29 11.22 0.16 -20.35
C VAL A 29 11.59 1.45 -21.08
N ASP A 30 12.60 1.44 -21.93
CA ASP A 30 13.05 2.56 -22.76
C ASP A 30 12.11 2.95 -23.91
N THR A 31 11.11 2.11 -24.20
CA THR A 31 10.22 2.29 -25.35
C THR A 31 9.17 3.37 -25.16
N THR A 32 8.79 3.69 -23.91
CA THR A 32 7.86 4.79 -23.60
C THR A 32 8.61 6.03 -23.14
N GLU A 33 8.00 7.22 -23.29
CA GLU A 33 8.60 8.46 -22.78
C GLU A 33 8.72 8.42 -21.25
N GLU A 34 7.71 7.87 -20.58
CA GLU A 34 7.66 7.70 -19.14
C GLU A 34 8.77 6.75 -18.65
N GLY A 35 8.99 5.66 -19.37
CA GLY A 35 10.02 4.70 -19.00
C GLY A 35 11.43 5.21 -19.25
N ARG A 36 11.66 6.05 -20.27
CA ARG A 36 12.95 6.78 -20.43
C ARG A 36 13.21 7.75 -19.27
N LYS A 37 12.21 8.52 -18.85
CA LYS A 37 12.32 9.39 -17.67
C LYS A 37 12.60 8.58 -16.39
N TRP A 38 12.00 7.41 -16.26
CA TRP A 38 12.28 6.50 -15.15
C TRP A 38 13.72 5.97 -15.17
N LEU A 39 14.23 5.62 -16.36
CA LEU A 39 15.62 5.16 -16.56
C LEU A 39 16.65 6.27 -16.28
N GLU A 40 16.36 7.53 -16.61
CA GLU A 40 17.20 8.68 -16.22
C GLU A 40 17.34 8.76 -14.69
N GLY A 41 16.26 8.47 -13.96
CA GLY A 41 16.26 8.42 -12.50
C GLY A 41 17.17 7.35 -11.90
N LEU A 42 17.42 6.23 -12.62
CA LEU A 42 18.34 5.19 -12.17
C LEU A 42 19.80 5.67 -12.11
N GLN A 43 20.15 6.75 -12.83
CA GLN A 43 21.50 7.34 -12.76
C GLN A 43 21.81 7.91 -11.37
N ALA A 44 20.79 8.24 -10.57
CA ALA A 44 20.96 8.68 -9.19
C ALA A 44 21.44 7.55 -8.25
N GLY A 45 21.45 6.30 -8.71
CA GLY A 45 21.87 5.13 -7.95
C GLY A 45 20.82 4.62 -6.96
N PHE A 46 21.16 3.53 -6.26
CA PHE A 46 20.32 2.96 -5.21
C PHE A 46 20.86 3.35 -3.84
N GLU A 47 19.99 3.85 -2.96
CA GLU A 47 20.33 4.09 -1.56
C GLU A 47 20.16 2.77 -0.78
N THR A 48 21.20 2.37 -0.06
CA THR A 48 21.13 1.22 0.86
C THR A 48 20.93 1.73 2.27
N ILE A 49 19.86 1.26 2.93
CA ILE A 49 19.47 1.68 4.27
C ILE A 49 19.75 0.52 5.22
N ASP A 50 20.65 0.73 6.18
CA ASP A 50 20.95 -0.27 7.22
C ASP A 50 19.89 -0.20 8.32
N THR A 51 19.10 -1.27 8.44
CA THR A 51 17.98 -1.35 9.39
C THR A 51 18.42 -1.50 10.84
N SER A 52 19.71 -1.78 11.11
CA SER A 52 20.24 -1.96 12.47
C SER A 52 20.60 -0.65 13.18
N VAL A 53 20.85 0.41 12.40
CA VAL A 53 21.31 1.72 12.91
C VAL A 53 20.27 2.83 12.76
N GLU A 54 19.24 2.60 11.96
CA GLU A 54 18.25 3.62 11.60
C GLU A 54 17.11 3.75 12.62
N GLU A 55 16.53 4.95 12.67
CA GLU A 55 15.42 5.25 13.57
C GLU A 55 14.15 4.46 13.20
N PRO A 56 13.48 3.78 14.16
CA PRO A 56 12.28 2.97 13.88
C PRO A 56 11.17 3.73 13.15
N ARG A 57 11.03 5.03 13.40
CA ARG A 57 10.03 5.88 12.72
C ARG A 57 10.32 6.03 11.22
N LYS A 58 11.60 6.19 10.85
CA LYS A 58 12.02 6.30 9.45
C LYS A 58 11.81 4.97 8.73
N LEU A 59 12.21 3.87 9.35
CA LEU A 59 12.01 2.51 8.82
C LEU A 59 10.52 2.19 8.62
N LYS A 60 9.67 2.52 9.61
CA LYS A 60 8.21 2.34 9.48
C LYS A 60 7.64 3.12 8.30
N GLY A 61 8.07 4.37 8.10
CA GLY A 61 7.66 5.18 6.95
C GLY A 61 8.02 4.54 5.62
N LEU A 62 9.27 4.08 5.49
CA LEU A 62 9.77 3.41 4.28
C LEU A 62 9.04 2.10 3.98
N MET A 63 8.81 1.25 5.00
CA MET A 63 8.06 0.00 4.81
C MET A 63 6.60 0.27 4.43
N MET A 64 5.97 1.29 5.01
CA MET A 64 4.61 1.70 4.64
C MET A 64 4.52 2.37 3.27
N SER A 65 5.58 2.95 2.71
CA SER A 65 5.55 3.45 1.33
C SER A 65 5.91 2.38 0.31
N GLY A 66 6.81 1.47 0.65
CA GLY A 66 7.32 0.44 -0.28
C GLY A 66 6.39 -0.75 -0.48
N ILE A 67 5.59 -1.13 0.53
CA ILE A 67 4.70 -2.30 0.46
C ILE A 67 3.28 -1.81 0.15
N ILE A 68 2.95 -1.59 -1.13
CA ILE A 68 1.62 -1.14 -1.58
C ILE A 68 1.16 -1.89 -2.83
N PRO A 69 -0.16 -2.08 -3.06
CA PRO A 69 -1.30 -1.74 -2.19
C PRO A 69 -1.46 -2.72 -1.01
N ARG A 70 -1.95 -2.24 0.14
CA ARG A 70 -2.19 -3.08 1.34
C ARG A 70 -3.69 -3.31 1.56
N PRO A 71 -4.13 -4.55 1.80
CA PRO A 71 -5.49 -4.81 2.26
C PRO A 71 -5.69 -4.21 3.67
N VAL A 72 -6.87 -3.66 3.92
CA VAL A 72 -7.27 -3.10 5.23
C VAL A 72 -8.31 -4.02 5.85
N ALA A 73 -7.99 -4.61 6.99
CA ALA A 73 -8.90 -5.44 7.78
C ALA A 73 -9.59 -4.59 8.86
N PHE A 74 -10.92 -4.62 8.90
CA PHE A 74 -11.69 -4.07 10.01
C PHE A 74 -11.91 -5.18 11.04
N VAL A 75 -11.33 -5.03 12.23
CA VAL A 75 -11.36 -6.06 13.27
C VAL A 75 -12.22 -5.56 14.41
N SER A 76 -13.26 -6.33 14.73
CA SER A 76 -14.12 -6.10 15.89
C SER A 76 -13.65 -6.91 17.08
N SER A 77 -13.79 -6.35 18.28
CA SER A 77 -13.56 -7.05 19.54
C SER A 77 -14.57 -6.61 20.60
N VAL A 78 -14.69 -7.37 21.68
CA VAL A 78 -15.52 -7.03 22.83
C VAL A 78 -14.62 -7.10 24.07
N SER A 79 -14.59 -6.03 24.87
CA SER A 79 -13.82 -6.00 26.12
C SER A 79 -14.44 -6.89 27.21
N GLU A 80 -13.70 -7.15 28.29
CA GLU A 80 -14.25 -7.88 29.45
C GLU A 80 -15.46 -7.18 30.07
N ASP A 81 -15.50 -5.85 30.01
CA ASP A 81 -16.64 -5.02 30.44
C ASP A 81 -17.81 -5.01 29.43
N GLY A 82 -17.72 -5.77 28.34
CA GLY A 82 -18.75 -5.86 27.29
C GLY A 82 -18.74 -4.70 26.29
N VAL A 83 -17.67 -3.90 26.23
CA VAL A 83 -17.58 -2.77 25.29
C VAL A 83 -17.15 -3.26 23.91
N GLU A 84 -17.98 -2.99 22.90
CA GLU A 84 -17.68 -3.30 21.50
C GLU A 84 -16.66 -2.30 20.92
N ASN A 85 -15.60 -2.82 20.31
CA ASN A 85 -14.56 -2.06 19.64
C ASN A 85 -14.47 -2.47 18.17
N LEU A 86 -14.11 -1.52 17.30
CA LEU A 86 -13.86 -1.74 15.89
C LEU A 86 -12.67 -0.89 15.45
N ALA A 87 -11.62 -1.52 14.93
CA ALA A 87 -10.41 -0.82 14.49
C ALA A 87 -9.92 -1.33 13.12
N PRO A 88 -9.48 -0.42 12.24
CA PRO A 88 -8.87 -0.79 10.96
C PRO A 88 -7.38 -1.09 11.10
N TYR A 89 -6.91 -2.20 10.52
CA TYR A 89 -5.52 -2.63 10.48
C TYR A 89 -5.06 -2.86 9.04
N SER A 90 -3.90 -2.30 8.67
CA SER A 90 -3.32 -2.45 7.32
C SER A 90 -2.07 -3.34 7.25
N PHE A 91 -1.55 -3.76 8.40
CA PHE A 91 -0.52 -4.81 8.50
C PHE A 91 -1.22 -6.17 8.54
N PHE A 92 -1.82 -6.54 7.42
CA PHE A 92 -2.66 -7.72 7.29
C PHE A 92 -2.20 -8.56 6.09
N ASN A 93 -1.97 -9.86 6.30
CA ASN A 93 -1.68 -10.80 5.22
C ASN A 93 -2.33 -12.17 5.48
N MET A 94 -2.66 -12.89 4.40
CA MET A 94 -3.24 -14.23 4.47
C MET A 94 -2.12 -15.27 4.61
N LEU A 95 -2.18 -16.10 5.66
CA LEU A 95 -1.15 -17.11 5.93
C LEU A 95 -1.47 -18.50 5.35
N SER A 96 -2.74 -18.93 5.37
CA SER A 96 -3.14 -20.23 4.83
C SER A 96 -4.61 -20.25 4.44
N ALA A 97 -4.91 -20.88 3.30
CA ALA A 97 -6.27 -21.09 2.79
C ALA A 97 -6.96 -22.33 3.40
N HIS A 98 -6.20 -23.23 4.05
CA HIS A 98 -6.73 -24.48 4.60
C HIS A 98 -6.22 -24.72 6.02
N CYS A 99 -6.96 -24.21 6.99
CA CYS A 99 -6.87 -24.62 8.40
C CYS A 99 -8.29 -24.87 8.89
N PRO A 100 -8.70 -26.12 9.16
CA PRO A 100 -10.07 -26.42 9.59
C PRO A 100 -10.47 -25.78 10.92
N ASN A 101 -9.49 -25.32 11.72
CA ASN A 101 -9.73 -25.03 13.13
C ASN A 101 -9.34 -23.63 13.62
N ILE A 102 -8.49 -22.84 12.92
CA ILE A 102 -8.17 -21.46 13.33
C ILE A 102 -7.80 -20.62 12.10
N LYS A 103 -8.61 -19.62 11.74
CA LYS A 103 -8.17 -18.51 10.86
C LYS A 103 -7.33 -17.56 11.72
N MET A 104 -6.09 -17.93 12.00
CA MET A 104 -5.18 -17.07 12.77
C MET A 104 -4.70 -15.94 11.87
N ILE A 105 -5.42 -14.83 11.91
CA ILE A 105 -5.00 -13.55 11.36
C ILE A 105 -4.00 -12.97 12.36
N TRP A 106 -2.73 -12.91 11.97
CA TRP A 106 -1.73 -12.22 12.76
C TRP A 106 -1.84 -10.73 12.46
N ILE A 107 -2.38 -9.99 13.43
CA ILE A 107 -2.17 -8.56 13.57
C ILE A 107 -0.82 -8.44 14.27
N ILE A 108 0.19 -7.97 13.56
CA ILE A 108 1.49 -7.65 14.17
C ILE A 108 1.32 -6.24 14.74
N GLU A 109 1.20 -6.14 16.06
CA GLU A 109 1.27 -4.86 16.79
C GLU A 109 2.71 -4.35 16.88
#